data_AF-A0AAV1M3Y6-F1
#
_entry.id   AF-A0AAV1M3Y6-F1
#
_cell.length_a   1.000
_cell.length_b   1.000
_cell.length_c   1.000
_cell.angle_alpha   90.00
_cell.angle_beta   90.00
_cell.angle_gamma   90.00
#
_symmetry.space_group_name_H-M   'P 1'
#
loop_
_entity.id
_entity.type
_entity.pdbx_description
1 polymer ?
#
loop_
_entity_poly.entity_id
_entity_poly.type
_entity_poly.pdbx_seq_one_letter_code
_entity_poly.pdbx_strand_id
1 'polypeptide(L)'
;MPDQWRLSKITPVHKGKGSVQDCRNYGGIKVMSHTMKLFERIIDTRIRQECTVSDSQYGFQPGRGTMDPIFALRILMEKHREKNMPLNFLFLDLQKAFDCVPREMIWWALRSKLVPETYV
;
A
#
# COMPACT_ATOMS: atom_id res chain seq x y z
N MET A 1 3.38 13.08 22.54
CA MET A 1 4.13 13.03 21.26
C MET A 1 4.94 14.31 21.13
N PRO A 2 6.24 14.25 20.76
CA PRO A 2 7.06 15.45 20.55
C PRO A 2 6.51 16.34 19.43
N ASP A 3 6.60 17.66 19.60
CA ASP A 3 6.07 18.62 18.60
C ASP A 3 6.75 18.49 17.24
N GLN A 4 8.03 18.12 17.22
CA GLN A 4 8.77 17.85 15.99
C GLN A 4 8.14 16.74 15.14
N TRP A 5 7.42 15.79 15.75
CA TRP A 5 6.77 14.72 15.00
C TRP A 5 5.48 15.18 14.32
N ARG A 6 4.95 16.35 14.71
CA ARG A 6 3.77 16.98 14.08
C ARG A 6 4.14 17.73 12.81
N LEU A 7 5.43 17.98 12.57
CA LEU A 7 5.94 18.71 11.42
C LEU A 7 6.47 17.76 10.35
N SER A 8 6.21 18.09 9.09
CA SER A 8 6.77 17.36 7.94
C SER A 8 6.91 18.27 6.74
N LYS A 9 7.92 18.01 5.91
CA LYS A 9 8.11 18.71 4.63
C LYS A 9 7.51 17.88 3.51
N ILE A 10 6.60 18.45 2.73
CA ILE A 10 6.04 17.79 1.54
C ILE A 10 6.75 18.34 0.31
N THR A 11 7.37 17.46 -0.47
CA THR A 11 8.00 17.81 -1.75
C THR A 11 7.13 17.25 -2.88
N PRO A 12 6.53 18.09 -3.74
CA PRO A 12 5.79 17.62 -4.90
C PRO A 12 6.77 17.07 -5.95
N VAL A 13 6.48 15.87 -6.46
CA VAL A 13 7.27 15.22 -7.52
C VAL A 13 6.36 14.94 -8.71
N HIS A 14 6.75 15.41 -9.89
CA HIS A 14 5.97 15.22 -11.12
C HIS A 14 5.97 13.73 -11.53
N LYS A 15 4.80 13.18 -11.84
CA LYS A 15 4.60 11.75 -12.16
C LYS A 15 5.03 11.38 -13.60
N GLY A 16 5.53 12.33 -14.38
CA GLY A 16 5.98 12.09 -15.76
C GLY A 16 4.83 11.88 -16.76
N LYS A 17 3.61 12.28 -16.41
CA LYS A 17 2.42 12.18 -17.26
C LYS A 17 1.60 13.46 -17.17
N GLY A 18 1.07 13.94 -18.31
CA GLY A 18 0.24 15.14 -18.39
C GLY A 18 1.00 16.46 -18.37
N SER A 19 0.27 17.57 -18.23
CA SER A 19 0.86 18.92 -18.17
C SER A 19 1.54 19.19 -16.83
N VAL A 20 2.72 19.82 -16.89
CA VAL A 20 3.51 20.26 -15.73
C VAL A 20 2.79 21.35 -14.92
N GLN A 21 1.82 22.04 -15.53
CA GLN A 21 1.02 23.09 -14.89
C GLN A 21 -0.17 22.53 -14.08
N ASP A 22 -0.52 21.26 -14.26
CA ASP A 22 -1.62 20.64 -13.52
C ASP A 22 -1.09 19.97 -12.24
N CYS A 23 -1.50 20.52 -11.10
CA CYS A 23 -1.12 20.03 -9.77
C CYS A 23 -1.50 18.55 -9.53
N ARG A 24 -2.50 18.02 -10.24
CA ARG A 24 -2.94 16.62 -10.12
C ARG A 24 -1.89 15.62 -10.63
N ASN A 25 -0.97 16.08 -11.47
CA ASN A 25 0.12 15.28 -12.04
C ASN A 25 1.33 15.17 -11.10
N TYR A 26 1.25 15.71 -9.89
CA TYR A 26 2.28 15.58 -8.87
C TYR A 26 1.87 14.57 -7.80
N GLY A 27 2.85 13.83 -7.28
CA GLY A 27 2.74 13.04 -6.05
C GLY A 27 3.52 13.74 -4.94
N GLY A 28 2.90 13.93 -3.78
CA GLY A 28 3.58 14.51 -2.62
C GLY A 28 4.44 13.47 -1.91
N ILE A 29 5.75 13.72 -1.79
CA ILE A 29 6.62 12.94 -0.91
C ILE A 29 6.70 13.67 0.44
N LYS A 30 6.16 13.04 1.48
CA LYS A 30 6.22 13.55 2.85
C LYS A 30 7.51 13.09 3.53
N VAL A 31 8.39 14.04 3.85
CA VAL A 31 9.61 13.80 4.63
C VAL A 31 9.34 14.13 6.10
N MET A 32 9.49 13.12 6.94
CA MET A 32 9.28 13.18 8.38
C MET A 32 10.60 13.13 9.14
N SER A 33 10.59 13.51 10.42
CA SER A 33 11.75 13.41 11.30
C SER A 33 12.26 11.96 11.42
N HIS A 34 13.57 11.81 11.66
CA HIS A 34 14.19 10.50 11.81
C HIS A 34 13.57 9.70 12.98
N THR A 35 13.27 10.38 14.08
CA THR A 35 12.66 9.77 15.26
C THR A 35 11.23 9.30 15.00
N MET A 36 10.44 10.02 14.20
CA MET A 36 9.11 9.58 13.77
C MET A 36 9.19 8.33 12.87
N LYS A 37 10.12 8.28 11.92
CA LYS A 37 10.31 7.09 11.07
C LYS A 37 10.69 5.85 11.88
N LEU A 38 11.52 6.01 12.92
CA LEU A 38 11.86 4.92 13.82
C LEU A 38 10.61 4.42 14.57
N PHE A 39 9.81 5.35 15.09
CA PHE A 39 8.56 5.02 15.76
C PHE A 39 7.59 4.28 14.83
N GLU A 40 7.37 4.77 13.61
CA GLU A 40 6.54 4.09 12.60
C GLU A 40 7.01 2.67 12.32
N ARG A 41 8.32 2.45 12.24
CA ARG A 41 8.88 1.10 12.02
C ARG A 41 8.63 0.16 13.19
N ILE A 42 8.67 0.67 14.43
CA ILE A 42 8.32 -0.12 15.62
C ILE A 42 6.84 -0.50 15.56
N ILE A 43 5.97 0.44 15.22
CA ILE A 43 4.53 0.19 15.08
C ILE A 43 4.23 -0.82 13.96
N ASP A 44 4.81 -0.64 12.77
CA ASP A 44 4.66 -1.59 11.64
C ASP A 44 5.11 -3.01 12.03
N THR A 45 6.25 -3.13 12.70
CA THR A 45 6.76 -4.44 13.16
C THR A 45 5.79 -5.13 14.10
N ARG A 46 5.20 -4.40 15.06
CA ARG A 46 4.23 -4.94 16.01
C ARG A 46 2.92 -5.32 15.34
N ILE A 47 2.36 -4.44 14.50
CA ILE A 47 1.10 -4.72 13.79
C ILE A 47 1.24 -5.99 12.94
N ARG A 48 2.39 -6.21 12.30
CA ARG A 48 2.66 -7.44 11.53
C ARG A 48 2.70 -8.71 12.37
N GLN A 49 3.01 -8.61 13.67
CA GLN A 49 2.96 -9.76 14.59
C GLN A 49 1.53 -10.04 15.06
N GLU A 50 0.72 -9.00 15.21
CA GLU A 50 -0.65 -9.08 15.74
C GLU A 50 -1.71 -9.38 14.66
N CYS A 51 -1.42 -9.14 13.38
CA CYS A 51 -2.38 -9.39 12.31
C CYS A 51 -1.78 -10.10 11.11
N THR A 52 -2.61 -10.93 10.48
CA THR A 52 -2.30 -11.59 9.22
C THR A 52 -3.01 -10.90 8.06
N VAL A 53 -2.27 -10.71 6.98
CA VAL A 53 -2.80 -10.29 5.68
C VAL A 53 -3.09 -11.51 4.83
N SER A 54 -3.93 -11.34 3.80
CA SER A 54 -4.22 -12.42 2.85
C SER A 54 -2.95 -12.90 2.14
N ASP A 55 -2.85 -14.21 1.90
CA ASP A 55 -1.77 -14.78 1.10
C ASP A 55 -1.76 -14.31 -0.35
N SER A 56 -2.85 -13.73 -0.84
CA SER A 56 -2.89 -13.10 -2.16
C SER A 56 -2.35 -11.66 -2.15
N GLN A 57 -1.96 -11.11 -0.99
CA GLN A 57 -1.32 -9.80 -0.91
C GLN A 57 0.19 -9.92 -1.16
N TYR A 58 0.65 -9.30 -2.24
CA TYR A 58 2.07 -9.25 -2.61
C TYR A 58 2.69 -7.88 -2.33
N GLY A 59 1.91 -6.81 -2.45
CA GLY A 59 2.37 -5.45 -2.18
C GLY A 59 2.67 -5.22 -0.70
N PHE A 60 3.76 -4.50 -0.40
CA PHE A 60 4.19 -4.14 0.96
C PHE A 60 4.40 -5.33 1.92
N GLN A 61 4.64 -6.53 1.37
CA GLN A 61 4.96 -7.73 2.12
C GLN A 61 6.44 -8.10 1.98
N PRO A 62 7.16 -8.34 3.10
CA PRO A 62 8.55 -8.73 3.04
C PRO A 62 8.71 -10.09 2.33
N GLY A 63 9.70 -10.20 1.45
CA GLY A 63 9.98 -11.42 0.71
C GLY A 63 9.00 -11.74 -0.43
N ARG A 64 7.99 -10.89 -0.69
CA ARG A 64 7.07 -11.04 -1.81
C ARG A 64 7.30 -9.93 -2.83
N GLY A 65 7.37 -10.33 -4.10
CA GLY A 65 7.60 -9.42 -5.22
C GLY A 65 6.47 -9.46 -6.24
N THR A 66 6.65 -8.73 -7.34
CA THR A 66 5.72 -8.75 -8.48
C THR A 66 5.88 -9.99 -9.35
N MET A 67 7.00 -10.72 -9.22
CA MET A 67 7.30 -11.89 -10.05
C MET A 67 6.32 -13.04 -9.80
N ASP A 68 6.00 -13.33 -8.54
CA ASP A 68 5.10 -14.43 -8.17
C ASP A 68 3.69 -14.29 -8.76
N PRO A 69 2.97 -13.15 -8.61
CA PRO A 69 1.65 -13.00 -9.21
C PRO A 69 1.69 -12.95 -10.74
N ILE A 70 2.76 -12.40 -11.33
CA ILE A 70 2.95 -12.42 -12.80
C ILE A 70 3.12 -13.86 -13.29
N PHE A 71 3.88 -14.69 -12.57
CA PHE A 71 4.08 -16.09 -12.89
C PHE A 71 2.77 -16.88 -12.77
N ALA A 72 2.01 -16.68 -11.70
CA ALA A 72 0.70 -17.30 -11.52
C ALA A 72 -0.27 -16.93 -12.65
N LEU A 73 -0.31 -15.66 -13.07
CA LEU A 73 -1.09 -15.19 -14.21
C LEU A 73 -0.68 -15.89 -15.52
N ARG A 74 0.63 -16.02 -15.77
CA ARG A 74 1.14 -16.73 -16.96
C ARG A 74 0.71 -18.19 -17.00
N ILE A 75 0.84 -18.92 -15.90
CA ILE A 75 0.37 -20.31 -15.80
C ILE A 75 -1.12 -20.39 -16.10
N LEU A 76 -1.93 -19.46 -15.57
CA LEU A 76 -3.36 -19.46 -15.80
C LEU A 76 -3.70 -19.25 -17.29
N MET A 77 -2.99 -18.35 -17.96
CA MET A 77 -3.12 -18.09 -19.39
C MET A 77 -2.75 -19.32 -20.22
N GLU A 78 -1.63 -19.97 -19.90
CA GLU A 78 -1.16 -21.18 -20.60
C GLU A 78 -2.17 -22.33 -20.48
N LYS A 79 -2.66 -22.60 -19.26
CA LYS A 79 -3.66 -23.66 -19.03
C LYS A 79 -4.98 -23.44 -19.76
N HIS A 80 -5.45 -22.19 -19.87
CA HIS A 80 -6.68 -21.89 -20.62
C HIS A 80 -6.45 -22.01 -22.13
N ARG A 81 -5.28 -21.57 -22.60
CA ARG A 81 -4.87 -21.72 -24.01
C ARG A 81 -4.80 -23.18 -24.43
N GLU A 82 -4.20 -24.05 -23.61
CA GLU A 82 -4.13 -25.51 -23.87
C GLU A 82 -5.52 -26.15 -24.02
N LYS A 83 -6.50 -25.66 -23.26
CA LYS A 83 -7.87 -26.18 -23.27
C LYS A 83 -8.81 -25.48 -24.25
N ASN A 84 -8.30 -24.51 -25.04
CA ASN A 84 -9.12 -23.63 -25.88
C ASN A 84 -10.30 -23.00 -25.12
N MET A 85 -10.10 -22.67 -23.85
CA MET A 85 -11.12 -22.04 -23.01
C MET A 85 -10.89 -20.52 -22.97
N PRO A 86 -11.96 -19.71 -23.01
CA PRO A 86 -11.84 -18.26 -22.85
C PRO A 86 -11.38 -17.92 -21.43
N LEU A 87 -10.50 -16.92 -21.31
CA LEU A 87 -10.02 -16.37 -20.04
C LEU A 87 -10.14 -14.84 -20.10
N ASN A 88 -10.76 -14.24 -19.08
CA ASN A 88 -10.92 -12.79 -18.97
C ASN A 88 -10.23 -12.29 -17.70
N PHE A 89 -9.59 -11.12 -17.80
CA PHE A 89 -8.96 -10.45 -16.67
C PHE A 89 -9.66 -9.11 -16.38
N LEU A 90 -9.85 -8.82 -15.09
CA LEU A 90 -10.28 -7.51 -14.62
C LEU A 90 -9.16 -6.91 -13.77
N PHE A 91 -8.58 -5.80 -14.25
CA PHE A 91 -7.58 -5.04 -13.51
C PHE A 91 -8.27 -3.86 -12.81
N LEU A 92 -8.05 -3.74 -11.51
CA LEU A 92 -8.61 -2.68 -10.67
C LEU A 92 -7.46 -1.85 -10.09
N ASP A 93 -7.54 -0.53 -10.24
CA ASP A 93 -6.58 0.41 -9.68
C ASP A 93 -7.31 1.53 -8.93
N LEU A 94 -6.80 1.90 -7.77
CA LEU A 94 -7.39 2.93 -6.92
C LEU A 94 -6.66 4.27 -7.11
N GLN A 95 -7.39 5.29 -7.53
CA GLN A 95 -6.82 6.63 -7.66
C GLN A 95 -6.53 7.23 -6.27
N LYS A 96 -5.26 7.60 -6.04
CA LYS A 96 -4.81 8.29 -4.80
C LYS A 96 -5.19 7.54 -3.51
N ALA A 97 -5.00 6.22 -3.50
CA ALA A 97 -5.41 5.36 -2.38
C ALA A 97 -4.97 5.89 -0.99
N PHE A 98 -3.74 6.38 -0.82
CA PHE A 98 -3.26 6.91 0.46
C PHE A 98 -3.94 8.22 0.88
N ASP A 99 -4.34 9.05 -0.08
CA ASP A 99 -4.95 10.36 0.20
C ASP A 99 -6.47 10.23 0.46
N CYS A 100 -7.10 9.21 -0.12
CA CYS A 100 -8.57 9.06 -0.13
C CYS A 100 -9.12 8.16 0.99
N VAL A 101 -8.27 7.44 1.74
CA VAL A 101 -8.75 6.55 2.81
C VAL A 101 -9.18 7.38 4.04
N PRO A 102 -10.46 7.31 4.47
CA PRO A 102 -10.90 7.96 5.69
C PRO A 102 -10.18 7.38 6.91
N ARG A 103 -9.75 8.24 7.83
CA ARG A 103 -9.01 7.80 9.04
C ARG A 103 -9.80 6.81 9.89
N GLU A 104 -11.11 6.99 10.00
CA GLU A 104 -12.00 6.08 10.72
C GLU A 104 -12.00 4.65 10.15
N MET A 105 -11.80 4.51 8.84
CA MET A 105 -11.74 3.20 8.19
C MET A 105 -10.46 2.45 8.55
N ILE A 106 -9.37 3.15 8.83
CA ILE A 106 -8.12 2.53 9.30
C ILE A 106 -8.33 1.92 10.68
N TRP A 107 -8.95 2.68 11.60
CA TRP A 107 -9.27 2.20 12.94
C TRP A 107 -10.24 1.02 12.92
N TRP A 108 -11.29 1.13 12.11
CA TRP A 108 -12.23 0.03 11.90
C TRP A 108 -11.52 -1.23 11.36
N ALA A 109 -10.61 -1.09 10.39
CA ALA A 109 -9.85 -2.21 9.85
C ALA A 109 -8.95 -2.87 10.91
N LEU A 110 -8.22 -2.09 11.72
CA LEU A 110 -7.38 -2.60 12.80
C LEU A 110 -8.20 -3.38 13.84
N ARG A 111 -9.36 -2.84 14.25
CA ARG A 111 -10.30 -3.53 15.15
C ARG A 111 -10.82 -4.83 14.56
N SER A 112 -11.20 -4.82 13.28
CA SER A 112 -11.68 -6.02 12.59
C SER A 112 -10.63 -7.14 12.51
N LYS A 113 -9.35 -6.75 12.58
CA LYS A 113 -8.19 -7.64 12.61
C LYS A 113 -7.73 -7.98 14.02
N LEU A 114 -8.47 -7.56 15.05
CA LEU A 114 -8.19 -7.81 16.46
C LEU A 114 -6.84 -7.23 16.92
N VAL A 115 -6.34 -6.19 16.25
CA VAL A 115 -5.13 -5.50 16.67
C VAL A 115 -5.42 -4.74 17.96
N PRO A 116 -4.64 -4.94 19.05
CA PRO A 116 -4.87 -4.25 20.31
C PRO A 116 -4.67 -2.72 20.19
N GLU A 117 -5.60 -1.94 20.74
CA GLU A 117 -5.55 -0.47 20.70
C GLU A 117 -4.50 0.14 21.63
N THR A 118 -3.95 -0.64 22.57
CA THR A 118 -2.95 -0.19 23.56
C THR A 118 -1.67 0.41 22.96
N TYR A 119 -1.48 0.28 21.65
CA TYR A 119 -0.24 0.60 20.95
C TYR A 119 -0.37 1.71 19.89
N VAL A 120 -1.58 2.23 19.64
CA VAL A 120 -1.85 3.20 18.56
C VAL A 120 -2.32 4.54 19.12
#